data_AF-A0A831KM68-F1
#
_entry.id   AF-A0A831KM68-F1
#
_cell.length_a   1.000
_cell.length_b   1.000
_cell.length_c   1.000
_cell.angle_alpha   90.00
_cell.angle_beta   90.00
_cell.angle_gamma   90.00
#
_symmetry.space_group_name_H-M   'P 1'
#
loop_
_entity.id
_entity.type
_entity.pdbx_description
1 polymer ?
#
loop_
_entity_poly.entity_id
_entity_poly.type
_entity_poly.pdbx_seq_one_letter_code
_entity_poly.pdbx_strand_id
1 'polypeptide(L)'
;MRLARFQPRDFPRESPEFSPVVWGVVDGDWVRELKAPPFDGVEFGNSRHPLADVRLCSPVKPGKVVAIGLTYREHIREMGHDMPEE
;
A
#
# COMPACT_ATOMS: atom_id res chain seq x y z
N MET A 1 5.38 11.61 -0.09
CA MET A 1 5.96 10.26 -0.31
C MET A 1 4.83 9.26 -0.36
N ARG A 2 4.75 8.38 -1.37
CA ARG A 2 3.72 7.35 -1.50
C ARG A 2 4.36 5.98 -1.32
N LEU A 3 4.09 5.31 -0.21
CA LEU A 3 4.60 3.96 0.09
C LEU A 3 3.69 2.89 -0.54
N ALA A 4 4.28 1.82 -1.04
CA ALA A 4 3.56 0.72 -1.64
C ALA A 4 4.19 -0.63 -1.28
N ARG A 5 3.34 -1.65 -1.28
CA ARG A 5 3.76 -3.05 -1.44
C ARG A 5 3.42 -3.46 -2.87
N PHE A 6 4.34 -4.11 -3.56
CA PHE A 6 4.13 -4.47 -4.96
C PHE A 6 4.84 -5.77 -5.32
N GLN A 7 4.37 -6.42 -6.39
CA GLN A 7 5.07 -7.53 -7.03
C GLN A 7 5.62 -7.03 -8.36
N PRO A 8 6.95 -7.06 -8.56
CA PRO A 8 7.54 -6.91 -9.89
C PRO A 8 6.98 -7.95 -10.86
N ARG A 9 6.88 -7.65 -12.14
CA ARG A 9 6.73 -8.69 -13.17
C ARG A 9 8.07 -9.38 -13.38
N ASP A 10 8.10 -10.70 -13.30
CA ASP A 10 9.27 -11.49 -13.66
C ASP A 10 9.54 -11.41 -15.18
N PHE A 11 10.81 -11.25 -15.53
CA PHE A 11 11.29 -11.32 -16.91
C PHE A 11 12.38 -12.40 -17.01
N PRO A 12 12.29 -13.36 -17.96
CA PRO A 12 11.23 -13.51 -18.96
C PRO A 12 9.89 -14.03 -18.37
N ARG A 13 8.78 -13.70 -19.06
CA ARG A 13 7.37 -13.94 -18.68
C ARG A 13 6.94 -15.42 -18.63
N GLU A 14 7.87 -16.35 -18.51
CA GLU A 14 7.66 -17.80 -18.66
C GLU A 14 7.57 -18.54 -17.32
N SER A 15 7.99 -17.89 -16.22
CA SER A 15 7.90 -18.49 -14.89
C SER A 15 6.47 -18.41 -14.34
N PRO A 16 5.86 -19.53 -13.92
CA PRO A 16 4.56 -19.54 -13.25
C PRO A 16 4.61 -19.03 -11.81
N GLU A 17 5.81 -18.74 -11.30
CA GLU A 17 6.04 -18.24 -9.95
C GLU A 17 5.80 -16.74 -9.88
N PHE A 18 5.07 -16.30 -8.87
CA PHE A 18 4.93 -14.86 -8.60
C PHE A 18 6.19 -14.35 -7.91
N SER A 19 6.80 -13.32 -8.48
CA SER A 19 7.77 -12.48 -7.78
C SER A 19 7.29 -12.12 -6.35
N PRO A 20 8.17 -12.19 -5.34
CA PRO A 20 7.81 -11.92 -3.96
C PRO A 20 7.29 -10.49 -3.80
N VAL A 21 6.39 -10.29 -2.84
CA VAL A 21 5.90 -8.94 -2.52
C VAL A 21 7.00 -8.17 -1.81
N VAL A 22 7.44 -7.08 -2.42
CA VAL A 22 8.47 -6.17 -1.89
C VAL A 22 7.85 -4.82 -1.50
N TRP A 23 8.65 -3.98 -0.83
CA TRP A 23 8.28 -2.62 -0.46
C TRP A 23 8.86 -1.61 -1.44
N GLY A 24 8.19 -0.47 -1.63
CA GLY A 24 8.67 0.58 -2.51
C GLY A 24 8.06 1.95 -2.27
N VAL A 25 8.64 2.94 -2.94
CA VAL A 25 8.09 4.31 -3.03
C VAL A 25 7.65 4.57 -4.46
N VAL A 26 6.40 4.99 -4.64
CA VAL A 26 5.84 5.39 -5.93
C VAL A 26 6.19 6.85 -6.21
N ASP A 27 6.92 7.09 -7.30
CA ASP A 27 7.42 8.38 -7.76
C ASP A 27 7.14 8.56 -9.25
N GLY A 28 6.20 9.45 -9.58
CA GLY A 28 5.61 9.54 -10.91
C GLY A 28 5.07 8.19 -11.38
N ASP A 29 5.51 7.77 -12.57
CA ASP A 29 5.18 6.50 -13.24
C ASP A 29 6.12 5.35 -12.89
N TRP A 30 6.84 5.46 -11.77
CA TRP A 30 7.79 4.45 -11.33
C TRP A 30 7.58 4.07 -9.87
N VAL A 31 8.03 2.86 -9.52
CA VAL A 31 8.22 2.44 -8.14
C VAL A 31 9.70 2.11 -7.91
N ARG A 32 10.28 2.68 -6.86
CA ARG A 32 11.64 2.38 -6.41
C ARG A 32 11.56 1.40 -5.25
N GLU A 33 12.25 0.28 -5.36
CA GLU A 33 12.24 -0.77 -4.33
C GLU A 33 13.00 -0.30 -3.07
N LEU A 34 12.51 -0.71 -1.90
CA LEU A 34 13.17 -0.53 -0.61
C LEU A 34 13.87 -1.82 -0.18
N LYS A 35 15.02 -1.70 0.50
CA LYS A 35 15.77 -2.85 1.01
C LYS A 35 15.03 -3.60 2.13
N ALA A 36 14.19 -2.89 2.87
CA ALA A 36 13.49 -3.37 4.04
C ALA A 36 12.11 -2.68 4.14
N PRO A 37 11.21 -3.16 5.02
CA PRO A 37 9.99 -2.45 5.29
C PRO A 37 10.22 -0.99 5.73
N PRO A 38 9.34 -0.05 5.36
CA PRO A 38 9.57 1.37 5.57
C PRO A 38 9.58 1.82 7.03
N PHE A 39 9.10 0.96 7.95
CA PHE A 39 9.12 1.21 9.39
C PHE A 39 10.50 0.95 10.03
N ASP A 40 11.39 0.26 9.34
CA ASP A 40 12.79 0.07 9.75
C ASP A 40 13.71 1.18 9.22
N GLY A 41 13.17 2.08 8.38
CA GLY A 41 13.89 3.14 7.69
C GLY A 41 13.67 3.08 6.17
N VAL A 42 13.68 4.25 5.52
CA VAL A 42 13.51 4.34 4.06
C VAL A 42 14.89 4.27 3.39
N GLU A 43 15.32 3.06 3.09
CA GLU A 43 16.53 2.80 2.30
C GLU A 43 16.19 2.20 0.94
N PHE A 44 16.61 2.88 -0.13
CA PHE A 44 16.38 2.40 -1.49
C PHE A 44 17.34 1.26 -1.84
N GLY A 45 16.79 0.24 -2.50
CA GLY A 45 17.58 -0.74 -3.23
C GLY A 45 18.04 -0.20 -4.58
N ASN A 46 18.59 -1.09 -5.40
CA ASN A 46 19.06 -0.75 -6.76
C ASN A 46 17.95 -0.90 -7.82
N SER A 47 16.83 -1.54 -7.48
CA SER A 47 15.74 -1.81 -8.42
C SER A 47 14.76 -0.65 -8.55
N ARG A 48 14.33 -0.39 -9.79
CA ARG A 48 13.25 0.53 -10.13
C ARG A 48 12.41 -0.08 -11.24
N HIS A 49 11.10 -0.02 -11.10
CA HIS A 49 10.16 -0.64 -12.05
C HIS A 49 9.15 0.41 -12.55
N PRO A 50 8.76 0.39 -13.83
CA PRO A 50 7.62 1.16 -14.29
C PRO A 50 6.38 0.76 -13.49
N LEU A 51 5.57 1.73 -13.08
CA LEU A 51 4.35 1.48 -12.30
C LEU A 51 3.35 0.61 -13.09
N ALA A 52 3.35 0.72 -14.41
CA ALA A 52 2.54 -0.11 -15.31
C ALA A 52 2.97 -1.60 -15.32
N ASP A 53 4.22 -1.89 -14.93
CA ASP A 53 4.81 -3.23 -14.96
C ASP A 53 4.89 -3.90 -13.59
N VAL A 54 4.18 -3.35 -12.59
CA VAL A 54 4.07 -3.97 -11.26
C VAL A 54 2.62 -4.24 -10.91
N ARG A 55 2.39 -5.22 -10.03
CA ARG A 55 1.10 -5.40 -9.37
C ARG A 55 1.14 -4.75 -8.00
N LEU A 56 0.40 -3.65 -7.82
CA LEU A 56 0.20 -3.07 -6.49
C LEU A 56 -0.60 -4.03 -5.60
N CYS A 57 -0.13 -4.20 -4.37
CA CYS A 57 -0.76 -5.00 -3.33
C CYS A 57 -1.31 -4.09 -2.23
N SER A 58 -2.09 -4.66 -1.29
CA SER A 58 -2.49 -3.94 -0.07
C SER A 58 -1.26 -3.34 0.61
N PRO A 59 -1.29 -2.05 1.00
CA PRO A 59 -0.10 -1.31 1.43
C PRO A 59 0.49 -1.83 2.75
N VAL A 60 -0.26 -2.64 3.50
CA VAL A 60 0.16 -3.23 4.77
C VAL A 60 -0.42 -4.64 4.93
N LYS A 61 0.21 -5.45 5.79
CA LYS A 61 -0.34 -6.69 6.36
C LYS A 61 -0.66 -6.41 7.84
N PRO A 62 -1.84 -5.90 8.17
CA PRO A 62 -2.14 -5.49 9.53
C PRO A 62 -2.45 -6.72 10.39
N GLY A 63 -2.11 -6.69 11.69
CA GLY A 63 -2.57 -7.71 12.64
C GLY A 63 -4.06 -7.60 12.98
N LYS A 64 -4.64 -6.40 12.82
CA LYS A 64 -6.07 -6.11 13.03
C LYS A 64 -6.52 -4.93 12.15
N VAL A 65 -7.80 -4.89 11.80
CA VAL A 65 -8.43 -3.74 11.13
C VAL A 65 -9.53 -3.21 12.07
N VAL A 66 -9.42 -1.95 12.48
CA VAL A 66 -10.40 -1.29 13.36
C VAL A 66 -11.05 -0.17 12.56
N ALA A 67 -12.38 -0.22 12.41
CA ALA A 67 -13.18 0.82 11.77
C ALA A 67 -13.89 1.64 12.84
N ILE A 68 -13.95 2.96 12.65
CA ILE A 68 -14.63 3.89 13.54
C ILE A 68 -15.88 4.41 12.83
N GLY A 69 -17.04 4.20 13.45
CA GLY A 69 -18.31 4.75 12.99
C GLY A 69 -18.56 6.15 13.54
N LEU A 70 -19.59 6.83 13.02
CA LEU A 70 -20.06 8.12 13.55
C LEU A 70 -18.99 9.22 13.59
N THR A 71 -18.12 9.28 12.57
CA THR A 71 -17.04 10.28 12.49
C THR A 71 -17.41 11.52 11.64
N TYR A 72 -18.49 11.44 10.85
CA TYR A 72 -18.90 12.50 9.93
C TYR A 72 -20.28 13.02 10.31
N ARG A 73 -20.39 14.33 10.62
CA ARG A 73 -21.63 14.94 11.11
C ARG A 73 -22.84 14.72 10.20
N GLU A 74 -22.65 14.85 8.89
CA GLU A 74 -23.73 14.63 7.91
C GLU A 74 -24.16 13.16 7.89
N HIS A 75 -23.21 12.23 7.93
CA HIS A 75 -23.50 10.80 7.95
C HIS A 75 -24.16 10.35 9.26
N ILE A 76 -23.80 10.95 10.40
CA ILE A 76 -24.47 10.72 11.69
C ILE A 76 -25.94 11.12 11.60
N ARG A 77 -26.22 12.31 11.04
CA ARG A 77 -27.58 12.82 10.84
C ARG A 77 -28.38 11.98 9.83
N GLU A 78 -27.75 11.59 8.73
CA GLU A 78 -28.33 10.71 7.71
C GLU A 78 -28.76 9.36 8.31
N MET A 79 -27.92 8.78 9.16
CA MET A 79 -28.21 7.53 9.84
C MET A 79 -29.14 7.67 11.05
N GLY A 80 -29.58 8.90 11.39
CA GLY A 80 -30.46 9.16 12.52
C GLY A 80 -29.85 8.85 13.89
N HIS A 81 -28.52 8.86 14.00
CA HIS A 81 -27.82 8.66 15.27
C HIS A 81 -27.61 9.98 16.02
N ASP A 82 -27.56 9.89 17.34
CA ASP A 82 -27.10 10.99 18.18
C ASP A 82 -25.60 11.24 17.96
N MET A 83 -25.17 12.49 18.16
CA MET A 83 -23.76 12.83 18.12
C MET A 83 -23.02 12.15 19.28
N PRO A 84 -21.86 11.53 19.04
CA PRO A 84 -21.03 10.99 20.11
C PRO A 84 -20.62 12.09 21.11
N GLU A 85 -20.54 11.73 22.39
CA GLU A 85 -19.88 12.52 23.41
C GLU A 85 -18.35 12.51 23.17
N GLU A 86 -17.65 13.58 23.56
CA GLU A 86 -16.19 13.69 23.44
C GLU A 86 -15.43 12.70 24.33
#